data_AF-A0A6P0TIH7-F1
#
_entry.id   AF-A0A6P0TIH7-F1
#
_cell.length_a   1.000
_cell.length_b   1.000
_cell.length_c   1.000
_cell.angle_alpha   90.00
_cell.angle_beta   90.00
_cell.angle_gamma   90.00
#
_symmetry.space_group_name_H-M   'P 1'
#
loop_
_entity.id
_entity.type
_entity.pdbx_description
1 polymer ?
#
loop_
_entity_poly.entity_id
_entity_poly.type
_entity_poly.pdbx_seq_one_letter_code
_entity_poly.pdbx_strand_id
1 'polypeptide(L)'
;MLNRVSEQTMHRVRWILAIGWFTLIFLLFYDPWSEWFTLPGNVFSILSLDPTLDPNVCVQRQGECMVEQPYAIGPRFFWAAVVPSAIIILLVFGHECWRRICPLGFISQLPRALGWQRHRLKINKATGLTRKELVKVGKDSWLGKNYLWLQFGFFYLGLCIRLLFVNSDSIALGIFLLLTIASALTVGYLFSGKSWCQYFCPMAPVQKIYSEPRALFNSTAHTGEKRKITQSMCREVGQDGKEKAACVACQAPCVDIR
;
A
#
# COMPACT_ATOMS: atom_id res chain seq x y z
N MET A 1 -11.60 -11.09 -16.70
CA MET A 1 -12.11 -9.88 -17.39
C MET A 1 -11.30 -8.61 -17.13
N LEU A 2 -10.81 -8.35 -15.90
CA LEU A 2 -10.01 -7.16 -15.56
C LEU A 2 -8.69 -7.01 -16.32
N ASN A 3 -8.11 -8.10 -16.84
CA ASN A 3 -6.90 -8.03 -17.66
C ASN A 3 -7.09 -7.35 -19.04
N ARG A 4 -8.34 -7.08 -19.44
CA ARG A 4 -8.68 -6.34 -20.68
C ARG A 4 -8.72 -4.82 -20.50
N VAL A 5 -8.74 -4.33 -19.26
CA VAL A 5 -8.80 -2.89 -18.97
C VAL A 5 -7.50 -2.21 -19.41
N SER A 6 -7.62 -1.04 -20.04
CA SER A 6 -6.46 -0.29 -20.51
C SER A 6 -5.60 0.21 -19.34
N GLU A 7 -4.28 0.24 -19.53
CA GLU A 7 -3.34 0.75 -18.52
C GLU A 7 -3.61 2.23 -18.19
N GLN A 8 -4.14 2.99 -19.15
CA GLN A 8 -4.52 4.40 -18.97
C GLN A 8 -5.68 4.56 -17.98
N THR A 9 -6.72 3.73 -18.07
CA THR A 9 -7.83 3.74 -17.12
C THR A 9 -7.34 3.36 -15.72
N MET A 10 -6.51 2.32 -15.63
CA MET A 10 -5.91 1.90 -14.35
C MET A 10 -5.00 2.98 -13.75
N HIS A 11 -4.34 3.78 -14.59
CA HIS A 11 -3.54 4.92 -14.12
C HIS A 11 -4.40 6.02 -13.51
N ARG A 12 -5.56 6.34 -14.10
CA ARG A 12 -6.52 7.29 -13.53
C ARG A 12 -7.06 6.80 -12.18
N VAL A 13 -7.44 5.52 -12.10
CA VAL A 13 -7.90 4.91 -10.84
C VAL A 13 -6.85 5.02 -9.74
N ARG A 14 -5.57 4.76 -10.06
CA ARG A 14 -4.46 4.94 -9.11
C ARG A 14 -4.33 6.36 -8.59
N TRP A 15 -4.45 7.36 -9.47
CA TRP A 15 -4.44 8.76 -9.05
C TRP A 15 -5.61 9.11 -8.15
N ILE A 16 -6.83 8.67 -8.48
CA ILE A 16 -8.01 8.91 -7.64
C ILE A 16 -7.81 8.30 -6.25
N LEU A 17 -7.30 7.07 -6.17
CA LEU A 17 -7.04 6.42 -4.88
C LEU A 17 -5.88 7.05 -4.12
N ALA A 18 -4.83 7.49 -4.80
CA ALA A 18 -3.72 8.20 -4.16
C ALA A 18 -4.20 9.55 -3.59
N ILE A 19 -4.98 10.32 -4.37
CA ILE A 19 -5.58 11.58 -3.92
C ILE A 19 -6.50 11.32 -2.74
N GLY A 20 -7.43 10.36 -2.83
CA GLY A 20 -8.33 10.01 -1.73
C GLY A 20 -7.57 9.58 -0.47
N TRP A 21 -6.44 8.90 -0.62
CA TRP A 21 -5.59 8.52 0.51
C TRP A 21 -4.88 9.74 1.14
N PHE A 22 -4.36 10.67 0.33
CA PHE A 22 -3.81 11.93 0.86
C PHE A 22 -4.88 12.81 1.51
N THR A 23 -6.09 12.86 0.94
CA THR A 23 -7.23 13.56 1.54
C THR A 23 -7.60 12.93 2.89
N LEU A 24 -7.61 11.61 3.00
CA LEU A 24 -7.83 10.93 4.29
C LEU A 24 -6.75 11.31 5.31
N ILE A 25 -5.48 11.32 4.91
CA ILE A 25 -4.38 11.74 5.79
C ILE A 25 -4.56 13.20 6.23
N PHE A 26 -4.92 14.10 5.31
CA PHE A 26 -5.19 15.49 5.64
C PHE A 26 -6.35 15.66 6.63
N LEU A 27 -7.44 14.91 6.42
CA LEU A 27 -8.60 14.90 7.32
C LEU A 27 -8.26 14.39 8.72
N LEU A 28 -7.29 13.49 8.87
CA LEU A 28 -6.82 13.03 10.18
C LEU A 28 -6.16 14.14 11.01
N PHE A 29 -5.58 15.17 10.37
CA PHE A 29 -4.93 16.29 11.07
C PHE A 29 -5.87 17.48 11.29
N TYR A 30 -6.72 17.78 10.32
CA TYR A 30 -7.55 18.99 10.34
C TYR A 30 -8.95 18.76 10.96
N ASP A 31 -9.40 17.50 11.00
CA ASP A 31 -10.69 16.96 11.48
C ASP A 31 -11.86 17.93 11.75
N PRO A 32 -12.35 18.69 10.75
CA PRO A 32 -13.48 19.61 10.95
C PRO A 32 -14.84 18.91 10.83
N TRP A 33 -14.85 17.66 10.33
CA TRP A 33 -16.08 16.93 10.00
C TRP A 33 -16.55 16.02 11.14
N SER A 34 -15.64 15.51 11.98
CA SER A 34 -16.02 14.58 13.05
C SER A 34 -16.97 15.21 14.06
N GLU A 35 -16.80 16.50 14.38
CA GLU A 35 -17.73 17.22 15.25
C GLU A 35 -19.16 17.24 14.65
N TRP A 36 -19.30 17.52 13.36
CA TRP A 36 -20.61 17.58 12.71
C TRP A 36 -21.36 16.23 12.66
N PHE A 37 -20.62 15.12 12.49
CA PHE A 37 -21.19 13.78 12.39
C PHE A 37 -21.47 13.10 13.72
N THR A 38 -20.79 13.51 14.79
CA THR A 38 -20.96 12.93 16.14
C THR A 38 -21.92 13.70 17.03
N LEU A 39 -22.32 14.92 16.66
CA LEU A 39 -23.29 15.70 17.42
C LEU A 39 -24.62 14.94 17.63
N PRO A 40 -25.19 14.97 18.85
CA PRO A 40 -26.42 14.24 19.19
C PRO A 40 -27.67 14.74 18.44
N GLY A 41 -27.63 15.94 17.85
CA GLY A 41 -28.74 16.50 17.07
C GLY A 41 -28.85 16.01 15.63
N ASN A 42 -27.91 15.17 15.15
CA ASN A 42 -27.86 14.75 13.75
C ASN A 42 -28.53 13.39 13.53
N VAL A 43 -29.85 13.40 13.32
CA VAL A 43 -30.69 12.20 13.10
C VAL A 43 -30.33 11.38 11.83
N PHE A 44 -29.48 11.90 10.95
CA PHE A 44 -29.03 11.21 9.74
C PHE A 44 -27.76 10.36 9.95
N SER A 45 -27.05 10.54 11.07
CA SER A 45 -25.78 9.85 11.33
C SER A 45 -26.00 8.65 12.25
N ILE A 46 -25.71 7.43 11.77
CA ILE A 46 -25.69 6.21 12.61
C ILE A 46 -24.57 6.27 13.68
N LEU A 47 -23.67 7.27 13.58
CA LEU A 47 -22.55 7.51 14.48
C LEU A 47 -22.82 8.63 15.50
N SER A 48 -24.00 9.26 15.45
CA SER A 48 -24.39 10.28 16.44
C SER A 48 -24.55 9.63 17.82
N LEU A 49 -24.15 10.35 18.85
CA LEU A 49 -24.50 9.97 20.22
C LEU A 49 -26.03 9.95 20.38
N ASP A 50 -26.56 8.96 21.12
CA ASP A 50 -28.00 8.84 21.33
C ASP A 50 -28.53 10.12 22.00
N PRO A 51 -29.49 10.84 21.38
CA PRO A 51 -30.01 12.10 21.93
C PRO A 51 -30.81 11.91 23.22
N THR A 52 -31.16 10.67 23.57
CA THR A 52 -31.83 10.28 24.82
C THR A 52 -30.87 9.98 25.96
N LEU A 53 -29.56 10.02 25.72
CA LEU A 53 -28.58 9.98 26.80
C LEU A 53 -28.55 11.37 27.44
N ASP A 54 -29.24 11.51 28.58
CA ASP A 54 -29.22 12.75 29.36
C ASP A 54 -27.76 13.21 29.53
N PRO A 55 -27.44 14.51 29.43
CA PRO A 55 -26.09 15.03 29.72
C PRO A 55 -25.63 14.74 31.15
N ASN A 56 -26.52 14.24 32.02
CA ASN A 56 -26.27 13.80 33.38
C ASN A 56 -26.08 12.27 33.53
N VAL A 57 -26.35 11.46 32.49
CA VAL A 57 -26.11 10.02 32.48
C VAL A 57 -24.70 9.77 31.97
N CYS A 58 -23.76 9.75 32.90
CA CYS A 58 -22.38 9.43 32.61
C CYS A 58 -22.15 7.92 32.53
N VAL A 59 -21.24 7.54 31.64
CA VAL A 59 -20.79 6.15 31.57
C VAL A 59 -19.73 5.96 32.65
N GLN A 60 -20.02 5.11 33.65
CA GLN A 60 -19.04 4.79 34.69
C GLN A 60 -17.89 3.97 34.10
N ARG A 61 -16.69 4.55 34.06
CA ARG A 61 -15.43 3.82 33.83
C ARG A 61 -14.63 3.83 35.12
N GLN A 62 -14.35 2.65 35.68
CA GLN A 62 -13.55 2.47 36.89
C GLN A 62 -14.01 3.34 38.09
N GLY A 63 -15.32 3.54 38.23
CA GLY A 63 -15.91 4.33 39.31
C GLY A 63 -15.94 5.84 39.07
N GLU A 64 -15.37 6.34 37.97
CA GLU A 64 -15.44 7.74 37.57
C GLU A 64 -16.51 7.96 36.49
N CYS A 65 -17.25 9.04 36.67
CA CYS A 65 -18.37 9.47 35.85
C CYS A 65 -17.84 10.35 34.72
N MET A 66 -17.62 9.76 33.54
CA MET A 66 -17.08 10.48 32.37
C MET A 66 -18.21 10.83 31.40
N VAL A 67 -18.27 12.10 31.00
CA VAL A 67 -19.18 12.58 29.95
C VAL A 67 -18.66 12.11 28.59
N GLU A 68 -19.54 11.54 27.77
CA GLU A 68 -19.16 11.01 26.47
C GLU A 68 -18.85 12.18 25.52
N GLN A 69 -17.57 12.32 25.13
CA GLN A 69 -17.13 13.38 24.23
C GLN A 69 -17.16 12.94 22.77
N PRO A 70 -17.39 13.89 21.83
CA PRO A 70 -17.17 13.67 20.40
C PRO A 70 -15.81 13.04 20.15
N TYR A 71 -15.78 11.90 19.45
CA TYR A 71 -14.55 11.18 19.14
C TYR A 71 -14.20 11.32 17.66
N ALA A 72 -12.90 11.28 17.36
CA ALA A 72 -12.42 11.34 15.98
C ALA A 72 -12.87 10.11 15.17
N ILE A 73 -13.58 10.33 14.07
CA ILE A 73 -14.10 9.24 13.21
C ILE A 73 -12.97 8.66 12.35
N GLY A 74 -11.93 9.44 12.05
CA GLY A 74 -10.85 9.08 11.12
C GLY A 74 -10.23 7.70 11.36
N PRO A 75 -9.71 7.39 12.57
CA PRO A 75 -9.17 6.07 12.86
C PRO A 75 -10.18 4.94 12.70
N ARG A 76 -11.42 5.14 13.16
CA ARG A 76 -12.48 4.13 13.02
C ARG A 76 -12.80 3.86 11.55
N PHE A 77 -12.94 4.91 10.74
CA PHE A 77 -13.19 4.77 9.30
C PHE A 77 -12.05 4.03 8.60
N PHE A 78 -10.80 4.36 8.89
CA PHE A 78 -9.65 3.67 8.31
C PHE A 78 -9.64 2.16 8.66
N TRP A 79 -9.83 1.83 9.94
CA TRP A 79 -9.75 0.45 10.40
C TRP A 79 -10.99 -0.40 10.14
N ALA A 80 -12.19 0.20 10.13
CA ALA A 80 -13.46 -0.51 9.95
C ALA A 80 -13.95 -0.52 8.50
N ALA A 81 -13.57 0.47 7.68
CA ALA A 81 -13.98 0.53 6.28
C ALA A 81 -12.80 0.26 5.33
N VAL A 82 -11.72 1.04 5.41
CA VAL A 82 -10.63 0.99 4.42
C VAL A 82 -9.87 -0.35 4.45
N VAL A 83 -9.44 -0.79 5.63
CA VAL A 83 -8.68 -2.05 5.76
C VAL A 83 -9.51 -3.29 5.40
N PRO A 84 -10.76 -3.46 5.87
CA PRO A 84 -11.59 -4.59 5.46
C PRO A 84 -11.92 -4.57 3.96
N SER A 85 -12.19 -3.40 3.39
CA SER A 85 -12.42 -3.25 1.94
C SER A 85 -11.21 -3.72 1.14
N ALA A 86 -10.00 -3.39 1.57
CA ALA A 86 -8.77 -3.85 0.94
C ALA A 86 -8.65 -5.39 0.94
N ILE A 87 -9.01 -6.05 2.04
CA ILE A 87 -8.99 -7.52 2.15
C ILE A 87 -10.07 -8.14 1.24
N ILE A 88 -11.27 -7.58 1.21
CA ILE A 88 -12.35 -8.04 0.32
C ILE A 88 -11.93 -7.92 -1.14
N ILE A 89 -11.36 -6.78 -1.54
CA ILE A 89 -10.87 -6.57 -2.91
C ILE A 89 -9.82 -7.63 -3.27
N LEU A 90 -8.90 -7.91 -2.35
CA LEU A 90 -7.86 -8.92 -2.55
C LEU A 90 -8.45 -10.33 -2.73
N LEU A 91 -9.40 -10.72 -1.88
CA LEU A 91 -10.06 -12.03 -1.94
C LEU A 91 -10.91 -12.21 -3.21
N VAL A 92 -11.63 -11.18 -3.63
CA VAL A 92 -12.56 -11.25 -4.78
C VAL A 92 -11.82 -11.13 -6.10
N PHE A 93 -10.95 -10.12 -6.25
CA PHE A 93 -10.30 -9.79 -7.51
C PHE A 93 -8.88 -10.35 -7.66
N GLY A 94 -8.31 -10.88 -6.58
CA GLY A 94 -7.00 -11.51 -6.56
C GLY A 94 -5.83 -10.55 -6.46
N HIS A 95 -4.65 -11.15 -6.31
CA HIS A 95 -3.37 -10.47 -6.14
C HIS A 95 -3.06 -9.44 -7.24
N GLU A 96 -3.35 -9.79 -8.49
CA GLU A 96 -3.02 -8.95 -9.64
C GLU A 96 -3.81 -7.64 -9.67
N CYS A 97 -5.09 -7.69 -9.33
CA CYS A 97 -5.93 -6.50 -9.27
C CYS A 97 -5.48 -5.59 -8.13
N TRP A 98 -5.29 -6.17 -6.93
CA TRP A 98 -4.83 -5.44 -5.75
C TRP A 98 -3.51 -4.70 -6.03
N ARG A 99 -2.53 -5.37 -6.63
CA ARG A 99 -1.24 -4.77 -6.94
C ARG A 99 -1.28 -3.69 -8.03
N ARG A 100 -2.27 -3.73 -8.93
CA ARG A 100 -2.51 -2.68 -9.94
C ARG A 100 -3.21 -1.45 -9.38
N ILE A 101 -3.96 -1.60 -8.30
CA ILE A 101 -4.78 -0.55 -7.68
C ILE A 101 -4.06 0.10 -6.48
N CYS A 102 -3.11 -0.61 -5.86
CA CYS A 102 -2.40 -0.18 -4.66
C CYS A 102 -1.79 1.23 -4.77
N PRO A 103 -2.22 2.20 -3.94
CA PRO A 103 -1.72 3.58 -3.99
C PRO A 103 -0.25 3.66 -3.55
N LEU A 104 0.16 2.88 -2.53
CA LEU A 104 1.54 2.78 -2.06
C LEU A 104 2.51 2.28 -3.15
N GLY A 105 2.11 1.26 -3.91
CA GLY A 105 2.91 0.73 -5.01
C GLY A 105 3.03 1.70 -6.18
N PHE A 106 2.03 2.58 -6.37
CA PHE A 106 2.09 3.68 -7.34
C PHE A 106 3.05 4.78 -6.87
N ILE A 107 2.93 5.23 -5.62
CA ILE A 107 3.78 6.28 -5.05
C ILE A 107 5.25 5.84 -5.00
N SER A 108 5.55 4.58 -4.66
CA SER A 108 6.92 4.07 -4.68
C SER A 108 7.57 4.09 -6.07
N GLN A 109 6.77 4.18 -7.15
CA GLN A 109 7.25 4.29 -8.53
C GLN A 109 7.37 5.75 -9.00
N LEU A 110 6.92 6.72 -8.22
CA LEU A 110 7.00 8.14 -8.57
C LEU A 110 8.45 8.64 -8.76
N PRO A 111 9.43 8.27 -7.91
CA PRO A 111 10.84 8.66 -8.13
C PRO A 111 11.39 8.16 -9.48
N ARG A 112 10.85 7.04 -9.98
CA ARG A 112 11.19 6.50 -11.29
C ARG A 112 10.60 7.30 -12.44
N ALA A 113 9.33 7.69 -12.32
CA ALA A 113 8.68 8.53 -13.32
C ALA A 113 9.33 9.92 -13.42
N LEU A 114 9.83 10.44 -12.30
CA LEU A 114 10.56 11.71 -12.22
C LEU A 114 12.04 11.61 -12.65
N GLY A 115 12.55 10.40 -12.91
CA GLY A 115 13.95 10.19 -13.32
C GLY A 115 14.98 10.39 -12.19
N TRP A 116 14.55 10.44 -10.93
CA TRP A 116 15.42 10.68 -9.76
C TRP A 116 16.07 9.41 -9.21
N GLN A 117 16.04 8.28 -9.92
CA GLN A 117 16.54 7.03 -9.35
C GLN A 117 18.07 7.04 -9.19
N ARG A 118 18.55 6.36 -8.14
CA ARG A 118 19.98 6.14 -7.95
C ARG A 118 20.53 5.25 -9.07
N HIS A 119 21.44 5.81 -9.88
CA HIS A 119 22.18 5.08 -10.89
C HIS A 119 23.54 4.60 -10.34
N ARG A 120 23.95 3.39 -10.70
CA ARG A 120 25.30 2.88 -10.48
C ARG A 120 26.03 2.82 -11.82
N LEU A 121 27.25 3.35 -11.84
CA LEU A 121 28.13 3.18 -12.99
C LEU A 121 28.70 1.77 -12.95
N LYS A 122 28.46 1.00 -14.01
CA LYS A 122 29.06 -0.31 -14.20
C LYS A 122 29.96 -0.26 -15.41
N ILE A 123 31.22 -0.57 -15.20
CA ILE A 123 32.21 -0.67 -16.27
C ILE A 123 32.11 -2.09 -16.84
N ASN A 124 31.85 -2.20 -18.14
CA ASN A 124 31.89 -3.50 -18.79
C ASN A 124 33.36 -3.92 -18.96
N LYS A 125 33.77 -4.98 -18.26
CA LYS A 125 35.17 -5.46 -18.27
C LYS A 125 35.65 -5.87 -19.66
N ALA A 126 34.75 -6.23 -20.58
CA ALA A 126 35.09 -6.67 -21.93
C ALA A 126 35.21 -5.52 -22.95
N THR A 127 34.49 -4.40 -22.75
CA THR A 127 34.42 -3.31 -23.74
C THR A 127 34.91 -1.95 -23.23
N GLY A 128 35.26 -1.83 -21.94
CA GLY A 128 35.72 -0.58 -21.32
C GLY A 128 34.63 0.52 -21.18
N LEU A 129 33.45 0.31 -21.76
CA LEU A 129 32.35 1.28 -21.75
C LEU A 129 31.69 1.36 -20.37
N THR A 130 31.44 2.59 -19.91
CA THR A 130 30.70 2.90 -18.68
C THR A 130 29.20 2.95 -18.97
N ARG A 131 28.43 2.00 -18.42
CA ARG A 131 26.97 2.01 -18.51
C ARG A 131 26.36 2.48 -17.20
N LYS A 132 25.45 3.45 -17.26
CA LYS A 132 24.57 3.82 -16.14
C LYS A 132 23.50 2.74 -15.99
N GLU A 133 23.66 1.85 -15.00
CA GLU A 133 22.64 0.86 -14.67
C GLU A 133 21.87 1.30 -13.43
N LEU A 134 20.56 1.05 -13.42
CA LEU A 134 19.72 1.27 -12.25
C LEU A 134 20.08 0.27 -11.15
N VAL A 135 20.20 0.74 -9.90
CA VAL A 135 20.54 -0.13 -8.75
C VAL A 135 19.41 -1.13 -8.51
N LYS A 136 19.66 -2.41 -8.76
CA LYS A 136 18.74 -3.51 -8.41
C LYS A 136 19.19 -4.17 -7.11
N VAL A 137 18.25 -4.71 -6.34
CA VAL A 137 18.56 -5.58 -5.19
C VAL A 137 19.21 -6.85 -5.74
N GLY A 138 20.44 -7.14 -5.31
CA GLY A 138 21.15 -8.35 -5.71
C GLY A 138 20.47 -9.60 -5.16
N LYS A 139 20.37 -10.67 -5.97
CA LYS A 139 19.78 -11.95 -5.54
C LYS A 139 20.56 -12.55 -4.35
N ASP A 140 21.87 -12.40 -4.35
CA ASP A 140 22.76 -12.91 -3.29
C ASP A 140 22.88 -11.99 -2.07
N SER A 141 22.26 -10.81 -2.11
CA SER A 141 22.25 -9.85 -1.00
C SER A 141 21.45 -10.41 0.18
N TRP A 142 21.84 -10.04 1.41
CA TRP A 142 21.08 -10.34 2.63
C TRP A 142 19.59 -9.98 2.48
N LEU A 143 19.31 -8.83 1.86
CA LEU A 143 17.93 -8.38 1.61
C LEU A 143 17.18 -9.31 0.64
N GLY A 144 17.85 -9.87 -0.37
CA GLY A 144 17.25 -10.81 -1.31
C GLY A 144 16.93 -12.17 -0.69
N LYS A 145 17.70 -12.59 0.33
CA LYS A 145 17.51 -13.88 1.02
C LYS A 145 16.52 -13.79 2.19
N ASN A 146 16.57 -12.70 2.95
CA ASN A 146 15.83 -12.54 4.22
C ASN A 146 14.62 -11.61 4.14
N TYR A 147 14.13 -11.30 2.93
CA TYR A 147 13.02 -10.38 2.75
C TYR A 147 11.72 -10.81 3.43
N LEU A 148 11.42 -12.12 3.47
CA LEU A 148 10.21 -12.61 4.14
C LEU A 148 10.26 -12.29 5.64
N TRP A 149 11.40 -12.52 6.29
CA TRP A 149 11.62 -12.18 7.70
C TRP A 149 11.46 -10.68 7.94
N LEU A 150 12.02 -9.85 7.06
CA LEU A 150 11.90 -8.40 7.16
C LEU A 150 10.44 -7.92 6.99
N GLN A 151 9.71 -8.48 6.02
CA GLN A 151 8.29 -8.20 5.81
C GLN A 151 7.44 -8.60 7.02
N PHE A 152 7.65 -9.80 7.55
CA PHE A 152 6.97 -10.27 8.76
C PHE A 152 7.32 -9.42 9.99
N GLY A 153 8.58 -9.01 10.12
CA GLY A 153 9.02 -8.12 11.20
C GLY A 153 8.32 -6.76 11.15
N PHE A 154 8.21 -6.14 9.97
CA PHE A 154 7.45 -4.90 9.81
C PHE A 154 5.95 -5.08 10.00
N PHE A 155 5.39 -6.21 9.57
CA PHE A 155 4.00 -6.53 9.84
C PHE A 155 3.72 -6.63 11.34
N TYR A 156 4.56 -7.39 12.06
CA TYR A 156 4.48 -7.53 13.51
C TYR A 156 4.63 -6.19 14.23
N LEU A 157 5.66 -5.41 13.89
CA LEU A 157 5.88 -4.08 14.45
C LEU A 157 4.69 -3.16 14.19
N GLY A 158 4.13 -3.19 12.98
CA GLY A 158 2.93 -2.43 12.62
C GLY A 158 1.71 -2.82 13.44
N LEU A 159 1.52 -4.11 13.75
CA LEU A 159 0.45 -4.57 14.64
C LEU A 159 0.63 -4.11 16.08
N CYS A 160 1.86 -4.13 16.61
CA CYS A 160 2.15 -3.60 17.93
C CYS A 160 1.89 -2.09 18.00
N ILE A 161 2.35 -1.32 17.01
CA ILE A 161 2.10 0.13 16.91
C ILE A 161 0.59 0.42 16.79
N ARG A 162 -0.13 -0.42 16.04
CA ARG A 162 -1.59 -0.33 15.94
C ARG A 162 -2.27 -0.45 17.31
N LEU A 163 -1.91 -1.48 18.08
CA LEU A 163 -2.51 -1.74 19.38
C LEU A 163 -2.18 -0.66 20.41
N LEU A 164 -0.95 -0.15 20.40
CA LEU A 164 -0.46 0.77 21.41
C LEU A 164 -0.84 2.24 21.18
N PHE A 165 -0.80 2.71 19.92
CA PHE A 165 -0.88 4.15 19.64
C PHE A 165 -1.96 4.48 18.61
N VAL A 166 -1.88 3.82 17.46
CA VAL A 166 -2.58 4.26 16.24
C VAL A 166 -4.10 3.99 16.27
N ASN A 167 -4.59 3.17 17.20
CA ASN A 167 -6.02 2.93 17.38
C ASN A 167 -6.72 4.02 18.21
N SER A 168 -5.99 4.71 19.10
CA SER A 168 -6.57 5.68 20.02
C SER A 168 -6.48 7.12 19.52
N ASP A 169 -5.47 7.44 18.70
CA ASP A 169 -5.15 8.82 18.32
C ASP A 169 -5.09 9.01 16.80
N SER A 170 -5.77 10.05 16.30
CA SER A 170 -5.88 10.37 14.87
C SER A 170 -4.58 10.94 14.29
N ILE A 171 -3.85 11.74 15.07
CA ILE A 171 -2.59 12.35 14.67
C ILE A 171 -1.51 11.27 14.57
N ALA A 172 -1.46 10.35 15.54
CA ALA A 172 -0.54 9.21 15.52
C ALA A 172 -0.77 8.32 14.29
N LEU A 173 -2.02 8.08 13.90
CA LEU A 173 -2.36 7.38 12.66
C LEU A 173 -1.88 8.16 11.42
N GLY A 174 -2.12 9.47 11.36
CA GLY A 174 -1.68 10.33 10.26
C GLY A 174 -0.16 10.29 10.07
N ILE A 175 0.60 10.44 11.16
CA ILE A 175 2.07 10.37 11.16
C ILE A 175 2.53 8.98 10.70
N PHE A 176 1.92 7.91 11.20
CA PHE A 176 2.25 6.54 10.79
C PHE A 176 2.06 6.31 9.29
N LEU A 177 0.95 6.80 8.71
CA LEU A 177 0.69 6.71 7.28
C LEU A 177 1.70 7.52 6.46
N LEU A 178 2.04 8.75 6.89
CA LEU A 178 3.06 9.58 6.24
C LEU A 178 4.45 8.95 6.27
N LEU A 179 4.86 8.36 7.40
CA LEU A 179 6.13 7.63 7.52
C LEU A 179 6.17 6.41 6.56
N THR A 180 5.03 5.73 6.39
CA THR A 180 4.91 4.63 5.43
C THR A 180 5.06 5.12 3.98
N ILE A 181 4.52 6.30 3.65
CA ILE A 181 4.71 6.93 2.34
C ILE A 181 6.18 7.32 2.12
N ALA A 182 6.79 7.98 3.10
CA ALA A 182 8.17 8.43 3.02
C ALA A 182 9.14 7.26 2.85
N SER A 183 8.93 6.15 3.57
CA SER A 183 9.73 4.94 3.41
C SER A 183 9.52 4.28 2.04
N ALA A 184 8.30 4.25 1.51
CA ALA A 184 8.02 3.77 0.16
C ALA A 184 8.72 4.60 -0.93
N LEU A 185 8.72 5.93 -0.79
CA LEU A 185 9.45 6.84 -1.68
C LEU A 185 10.97 6.64 -1.59
N THR A 186 11.49 6.53 -0.37
CA THR A 186 12.93 6.32 -0.11
C THR A 186 13.41 5.02 -0.76
N VAL A 187 12.65 3.93 -0.61
CA VAL A 187 12.98 2.64 -1.25
C VAL A 187 12.88 2.74 -2.78
N GLY A 188 11.90 3.47 -3.32
CA GLY A 188 11.78 3.70 -4.77
C GLY A 188 12.87 4.58 -5.37
N TYR A 189 13.45 5.47 -4.56
CA TYR A 189 14.62 6.28 -4.90
C TYR A 189 15.92 5.45 -4.88
N LEU A 190 16.12 4.66 -3.83
CA LEU A 190 17.35 3.86 -3.62
C LEU A 190 17.44 2.63 -4.52
N PHE A 191 16.31 1.94 -4.73
CA PHE A 191 16.26 0.69 -5.46
C PHE A 191 15.30 0.78 -6.65
N SER A 192 15.73 0.22 -7.76
CA SER A 192 14.96 0.15 -9.00
C SER A 192 13.91 -0.96 -8.99
N GLY A 193 12.91 -0.81 -9.85
CA GLY A 193 11.79 -1.74 -9.98
C GLY A 193 10.76 -1.56 -8.86
N LYS A 194 10.02 -2.63 -8.57
CA LYS A 194 9.02 -2.66 -7.49
C LYS A 194 9.58 -3.20 -6.18
N SER A 195 10.74 -2.68 -5.80
CA SER A 195 11.49 -3.07 -4.62
C SER A 195 10.66 -2.96 -3.33
N TRP A 196 9.87 -1.89 -3.18
CA TRP A 196 8.98 -1.69 -2.03
C TRP A 196 7.99 -2.86 -1.85
N CYS A 197 7.17 -3.12 -2.87
CA CYS A 197 6.16 -4.18 -2.82
C CYS A 197 6.79 -5.56 -2.65
N GLN A 198 7.95 -5.79 -3.26
CA GLN A 198 8.63 -7.08 -3.29
C GLN A 198 9.37 -7.42 -1.99
N TYR A 199 10.03 -6.44 -1.36
CA TYR A 199 10.98 -6.69 -0.27
C TYR A 199 10.59 -6.04 1.06
N PHE A 200 9.87 -4.92 1.06
CA PHE A 200 9.64 -4.11 2.26
C PHE A 200 8.18 -4.00 2.69
N CYS A 201 7.22 -4.31 1.80
CA CYS A 201 5.81 -4.12 2.09
C CYS A 201 5.33 -5.07 3.22
N PRO A 202 4.82 -4.53 4.35
CA PRO A 202 4.35 -5.34 5.47
C PRO A 202 3.08 -6.13 5.13
N MET A 203 2.35 -5.74 4.08
CA MET A 203 1.15 -6.44 3.63
C MET A 203 1.46 -7.60 2.66
N ALA A 204 2.71 -7.77 2.24
CA ALA A 204 3.09 -8.84 1.30
C ALA A 204 2.87 -10.26 1.86
N PRO A 205 3.16 -10.57 3.14
CA PRO A 205 2.85 -11.87 3.73
C PRO A 205 1.35 -12.16 3.76
N VAL A 206 0.55 -11.14 4.12
CA VAL A 206 -0.92 -11.21 4.12
C VAL A 206 -1.45 -11.50 2.71
N GLN A 207 -0.93 -10.78 1.71
CA GLN A 207 -1.26 -11.03 0.31
C GLN A 207 -0.90 -12.46 -0.11
N LYS A 208 0.26 -12.96 0.31
CA LYS A 208 0.73 -14.32 0.01
C LYS A 208 -0.20 -15.39 0.57
N ILE A 209 -0.72 -15.22 1.79
CA ILE A 209 -1.64 -16.18 2.44
C ILE A 209 -3.02 -16.12 1.79
N TYR A 210 -3.61 -14.93 1.66
CA TYR A 210 -4.98 -14.82 1.13
C TYR A 210 -5.11 -15.07 -0.37
N SER A 211 -4.02 -14.93 -1.12
CA SER A 211 -4.00 -15.21 -2.57
C SER A 211 -3.58 -16.64 -2.90
N GLU A 212 -3.31 -17.48 -1.90
CA GLU A 212 -2.95 -18.89 -2.07
C GLU A 212 -4.12 -19.73 -2.63
N PRO A 213 -5.37 -19.60 -2.12
CA PRO A 213 -6.53 -20.00 -2.90
C PRO A 213 -6.70 -19.05 -4.08
N ARG A 214 -6.84 -19.58 -5.31
CA ARG A 214 -7.09 -18.74 -6.49
C ARG A 214 -8.37 -17.92 -6.25
N ALA A 215 -8.24 -16.59 -6.23
CA ALA A 215 -9.36 -15.68 -6.10
C ALA A 215 -10.39 -15.89 -7.24
N LEU A 216 -11.66 -15.63 -6.94
CA LEU A 216 -12.80 -15.91 -7.84
C LEU A 216 -12.64 -15.29 -9.23
N PHE A 217 -12.12 -14.07 -9.32
CA PHE A 217 -11.91 -13.36 -10.59
C PHE A 217 -10.44 -13.15 -10.95
N ASN A 218 -9.55 -14.02 -10.45
CA ASN A 218 -8.12 -13.86 -10.68
C ASN A 218 -7.76 -13.94 -12.17
N SER A 219 -6.74 -13.21 -12.58
CA SER A 219 -6.15 -13.30 -13.92
C SER A 219 -4.64 -13.35 -13.78
N THR A 220 -3.95 -14.28 -14.42
CA THR A 220 -2.48 -14.33 -14.38
C THR A 220 -1.89 -13.23 -15.27
N ALA A 221 -0.96 -12.42 -14.73
CA ALA A 221 -0.35 -11.33 -15.49
C ALA A 221 0.58 -11.80 -16.63
N HIS A 222 1.07 -13.04 -16.56
CA HIS A 222 2.05 -13.59 -17.50
C HIS A 222 1.43 -14.40 -18.66
N THR A 223 0.16 -14.80 -18.57
CA THR A 223 -0.51 -15.67 -19.57
C THR A 223 -1.36 -14.89 -20.58
N GLY A 224 -1.24 -13.55 -20.63
CA GLY A 224 -2.03 -12.72 -21.55
C GLY A 224 -1.49 -12.72 -22.99
N GLU A 225 -2.37 -12.95 -23.96
CA GLU A 225 -2.07 -12.93 -25.42
C GLU A 225 -1.49 -11.61 -25.96
N LYS A 226 -1.57 -10.51 -25.19
CA LYS A 226 -1.09 -9.19 -25.63
C LYS A 226 0.24 -8.86 -24.97
N ARG A 227 1.26 -8.60 -25.80
CA ARG A 227 2.60 -8.05 -25.47
C ARG A 227 2.60 -6.66 -24.79
N LYS A 228 1.51 -6.25 -24.12
CA LYS A 228 1.42 -4.97 -23.42
C LYS A 228 1.93 -5.14 -21.99
N ILE A 229 3.04 -4.48 -21.67
CA ILE A 229 3.66 -4.51 -20.35
C ILE A 229 2.76 -3.75 -19.37
N THR A 230 2.07 -4.47 -18.49
CA THR A 230 1.22 -3.85 -17.45
C THR A 230 2.04 -3.49 -16.23
N GLN A 231 1.47 -2.69 -15.31
CA GLN A 231 2.17 -2.40 -14.05
C GLN A 231 2.53 -3.71 -13.34
N SER A 232 1.62 -4.67 -13.22
CA SER A 232 1.83 -5.86 -12.39
C SER A 232 2.88 -6.85 -12.89
N MET A 233 3.36 -6.75 -14.13
CA MET A 233 4.39 -7.67 -14.66
C MET A 233 5.81 -7.37 -14.17
N CYS A 234 6.63 -8.41 -14.07
CA CYS A 234 8.09 -8.27 -13.92
C CYS A 234 8.72 -7.74 -15.21
N ARG A 235 9.62 -6.75 -15.09
CA ARG A 235 10.24 -6.03 -16.20
C ARG A 235 11.75 -6.13 -16.14
N GLU A 236 12.36 -6.22 -17.31
CA GLU A 236 13.80 -6.10 -17.51
C GLU A 236 14.08 -5.00 -18.53
N VAL A 237 15.19 -4.29 -18.33
CA VAL A 237 15.69 -3.32 -19.31
C VAL A 237 16.63 -4.10 -20.22
N GLY A 238 16.25 -4.23 -21.50
CA GLY A 238 17.08 -4.92 -22.49
C GLY A 238 18.39 -4.18 -22.77
N GLN A 239 19.30 -4.82 -23.49
CA GLN A 239 20.56 -4.19 -23.93
C GLN A 239 20.29 -2.89 -24.72
N ASP A 240 19.17 -2.82 -25.44
CA ASP A 240 18.71 -1.67 -26.22
C ASP A 240 18.08 -0.52 -25.41
N GLY A 241 18.04 -0.61 -24.07
CA GLY A 241 17.42 0.40 -23.20
C GLY A 241 15.88 0.38 -23.16
N LYS A 242 15.24 -0.45 -24.00
CA LYS A 242 13.78 -0.66 -23.98
C LYS A 242 13.36 -1.65 -22.89
N GLU A 243 12.23 -1.38 -22.25
CA GLU A 243 11.62 -2.30 -21.27
C GLU A 243 11.04 -3.53 -21.98
N LYS A 244 11.40 -4.73 -21.51
CA LYS A 244 10.85 -6.01 -21.96
C LYS A 244 10.21 -6.73 -20.76
N ALA A 245 9.16 -7.51 -21.00
CA ALA A 245 8.60 -8.38 -19.98
C ALA A 245 9.68 -9.41 -19.59
N ALA A 246 9.97 -9.52 -18.31
CA ALA A 246 10.96 -10.46 -17.80
C ALA A 246 10.40 -11.88 -17.78
N CYS A 247 11.24 -12.87 -18.07
CA CYS A 247 10.91 -14.26 -17.83
C CYS A 247 10.64 -14.48 -16.33
N VAL A 248 9.38 -14.80 -16.02
CA VAL A 248 8.85 -14.94 -14.65
C VAL A 248 9.59 -16.05 -13.90
N ALA A 249 9.92 -17.17 -14.56
CA ALA A 249 10.73 -18.25 -13.99
C ALA A 249 12.23 -17.89 -13.83
N CYS A 250 12.77 -17.02 -14.67
CA CYS A 250 14.18 -16.66 -14.68
C CYS A 250 14.50 -15.60 -13.60
N GLN A 251 13.48 -14.87 -13.15
CA GLN A 251 13.59 -13.84 -12.13
C GLN A 251 12.98 -14.32 -10.80
N ALA A 252 13.62 -15.27 -10.12
CA ALA A 252 13.38 -15.47 -8.69
C ALA A 252 13.93 -14.25 -7.91
N PRO A 253 13.17 -13.59 -7.02
CA PRO A 253 11.80 -13.84 -6.56
C PRO A 253 10.82 -12.82 -7.17
N CYS A 254 10.17 -13.12 -8.28
CA CYS A 254 9.07 -12.29 -8.77
C CYS A 254 7.79 -12.73 -8.05
N VAL A 255 7.19 -11.86 -7.22
CA VAL A 255 5.93 -12.19 -6.49
C VAL A 255 4.75 -12.47 -7.44
N ASP A 256 4.87 -12.14 -8.73
CA ASP A 256 3.88 -12.47 -9.78
C ASP A 256 4.00 -13.92 -10.31
N ILE A 257 4.90 -14.74 -9.77
CA ILE A 257 4.97 -16.19 -10.03
C ILE A 257 3.95 -16.91 -9.12
N ARG A 258 2.66 -16.96 -9.49
CA ARG A 258 1.68 -17.98 -9.02
C ARG A 258 0.56 -18.21 -10.02
#